data_AF-A0A970WEP4-F1
#
_entry.id   AF-A0A970WEP4-F1
#
_cell.length_a   1.000
_cell.length_b   1.000
_cell.length_c   1.000
_cell.angle_alpha   90.00
_cell.angle_beta   90.00
_cell.angle_gamma   90.00
#
_symmetry.space_group_name_H-M   'P 1'
#
loop_
_entity.id
_entity.type
_entity.pdbx_description
1 polymer ?
#
loop_
_entity_poly.entity_id
_entity_poly.type
_entity_poly.pdbx_seq_one_letter_code
_entity_poly.pdbx_strand_id
1 'polypeptide(L)'
;MTKRQAKRVHRDLTPEEEQRWNRARGEAERDKKEILAKGRRVKAARNRVRVAVRDALKVLKAERQAQGLSLSDVEQRSGIGRAALSRLENESEANPTVVTLTRYAEALGKTLVVGFE
;
A
#
# COMPACT_ATOMS: atom_id res chain seq x y z
N MET A 1 -35.04 5.32 -28.69
CA MET A 1 -34.68 6.23 -27.58
C MET A 1 -33.49 7.08 -28.00
N THR A 2 -33.70 8.37 -28.26
CA THR A 2 -32.66 9.28 -28.80
C THR A 2 -31.70 9.68 -27.68
N LYS A 3 -30.40 9.39 -27.84
CA LYS A 3 -29.36 9.74 -26.85
C LYS A 3 -29.24 11.27 -26.78
N ARG A 4 -29.48 11.86 -25.60
CA ARG A 4 -29.21 13.28 -25.35
C ARG A 4 -27.70 13.51 -25.40
N GLN A 5 -27.21 14.15 -26.46
CA GLN A 5 -25.85 14.66 -26.52
C GLN A 5 -25.77 15.95 -25.70
N ALA A 6 -24.94 15.97 -24.66
CA ALA A 6 -24.65 17.18 -23.92
C ALA A 6 -23.89 18.16 -24.83
N LYS A 7 -24.43 19.36 -25.04
CA LYS A 7 -23.70 20.44 -25.73
C LYS A 7 -22.64 21.01 -24.79
N ARG A 8 -21.40 21.10 -25.27
CA ARG A 8 -20.31 21.78 -24.56
C ARG A 8 -20.64 23.27 -24.46
N VAL A 9 -20.90 23.75 -23.25
CA VAL A 9 -21.11 25.17 -22.98
C VAL A 9 -19.75 25.79 -22.70
N HIS A 10 -19.31 26.70 -23.57
CA HIS A 10 -18.19 27.59 -23.28
C HIS A 10 -18.77 28.90 -22.76
N ARG A 11 -18.38 29.28 -21.55
CA ARG A 11 -18.70 30.56 -20.96
C ARG A 11 -17.39 31.28 -20.65
N ASP A 12 -17.33 32.55 -21.02
CA ASP A 12 -16.24 33.43 -20.64
C ASP A 12 -16.45 33.89 -19.20
N LEU A 13 -15.36 33.94 -18.43
CA LEU A 13 -15.40 34.46 -17.07
C LEU A 13 -15.57 35.97 -17.12
N THR A 14 -16.36 36.51 -16.20
CA THR A 14 -16.35 37.96 -15.99
C THR A 14 -15.01 38.39 -15.38
N PRO A 15 -14.63 39.67 -15.48
CA PRO A 15 -13.39 40.16 -14.86
C PRO A 15 -13.28 39.85 -13.36
N GLU A 16 -14.40 39.91 -12.63
CA GLU A 16 -14.46 39.59 -11.20
C GLU A 16 -14.22 38.09 -10.93
N GLU A 17 -14.81 37.23 -11.75
CA GLU A 17 -14.64 35.77 -11.66
C GLU A 17 -13.21 35.36 -12.02
N GLU A 18 -12.62 35.99 -13.04
CA GLU A 18 -11.22 35.79 -13.42
C GLU A 18 -10.28 36.21 -12.28
N GLN A 19 -10.53 37.35 -11.65
CA GLN A 19 -9.72 37.80 -10.51
C GLN A 19 -9.86 36.85 -9.30
N ARG A 20 -11.06 36.33 -9.04
CA ARG A 20 -11.29 35.30 -8.01
C ARG A 20 -10.53 34.01 -8.33
N TRP A 21 -10.60 33.55 -9.57
CA TRP A 21 -9.89 32.37 -10.05
C TRP A 21 -8.37 32.51 -9.90
N ASN A 22 -7.82 33.65 -10.34
CA ASN A 22 -6.38 33.91 -10.26
C ASN A 22 -5.88 33.97 -8.81
N ARG A 23 -6.67 34.53 -7.88
CA ARG A 23 -6.36 34.49 -6.44
C ARG A 23 -6.30 33.06 -5.90
N ALA A 24 -7.35 32.27 -6.15
CA ALA A 24 -7.41 30.87 -5.70
C ALA A 24 -6.29 30.03 -6.32
N ARG A 25 -5.97 30.25 -7.59
CA ARG A 25 -4.86 29.58 -8.27
C ARG A 25 -3.51 29.97 -7.66
N GLY A 26 -3.30 31.24 -7.34
CA GLY A 26 -2.08 31.73 -6.69
C GLY A 26 -1.91 31.14 -5.29
N GLU A 27 -2.99 31.05 -4.51
CA GLU A 27 -3.02 30.35 -3.21
C GLU A 27 -2.63 28.88 -3.37
N ALA A 28 -3.28 28.15 -4.27
CA ALA A 28 -2.98 26.74 -4.50
C ALA A 28 -1.54 26.48 -4.97
N GLU A 29 -0.99 27.34 -5.85
CA GLU A 29 0.40 27.20 -6.31
C GLU A 29 1.42 27.48 -5.19
N ARG A 30 1.11 28.35 -4.21
CA ARG A 30 1.96 28.54 -3.03
C ARG A 30 2.03 27.27 -2.19
N ASP A 31 0.89 26.64 -1.92
CA ASP A 31 0.82 25.45 -1.07
C ASP A 31 1.35 24.19 -1.77
N LYS A 32 1.32 24.16 -3.11
CA LYS A 32 1.70 23.02 -3.94
C LYS A 32 3.09 22.48 -3.62
N LYS A 33 4.08 23.37 -3.40
CA LYS A 33 5.45 22.95 -3.09
C LYS A 33 5.50 22.15 -1.80
N GLU A 34 4.83 22.63 -0.76
CA GLU A 34 4.76 21.96 0.53
C GLU A 34 3.99 20.64 0.45
N ILE A 35 2.82 20.64 -0.21
CA ILE A 35 2.00 19.44 -0.42
C ILE A 35 2.82 18.35 -1.15
N LEU A 36 3.54 18.71 -2.22
CA LEU A 36 4.39 17.77 -2.94
C LEU A 36 5.55 17.27 -2.08
N ALA A 37 6.18 18.14 -1.30
CA ALA A 37 7.26 17.74 -0.39
C ALA A 37 6.75 16.75 0.68
N LYS A 38 5.60 17.05 1.30
CA LYS A 38 4.92 16.15 2.25
C LYS A 38 4.55 14.82 1.59
N GLY A 39 3.98 14.87 0.38
CA GLY A 39 3.64 13.68 -0.40
C GLY A 39 4.85 12.79 -0.69
N ARG A 40 5.98 13.38 -1.07
CA ARG A 40 7.25 12.64 -1.29
C ARG A 40 7.73 11.97 0.00
N ARG A 41 7.69 12.67 1.14
CA ARG A 41 8.09 12.11 2.45
C ARG A 41 7.22 10.92 2.85
N VAL A 42 5.90 11.07 2.78
CA VAL A 42 4.95 9.98 3.10
C VAL A 42 5.14 8.79 2.17
N LYS A 43 5.30 9.03 0.86
CA LYS A 43 5.56 7.97 -0.12
C LYS A 43 6.88 7.24 0.17
N ALA A 44 7.94 7.97 0.51
CA ALA A 44 9.23 7.38 0.85
C ALA A 44 9.12 6.49 2.10
N ALA A 45 8.46 6.96 3.16
CA ALA A 45 8.20 6.16 4.36
C ALA A 45 7.40 4.88 4.06
N ARG A 46 6.31 5.01 3.28
CA ARG A 46 5.50 3.86 2.84
C ARG A 46 6.31 2.84 2.03
N ASN A 47 7.20 3.32 1.16
CA ASN A 47 8.05 2.44 0.36
C ASN A 47 9.04 1.67 1.25
N ARG A 48 9.63 2.30 2.27
CA ARG A 48 10.51 1.62 3.24
C ARG A 48 9.76 0.50 3.97
N VAL A 49 8.55 0.78 4.45
CA VAL A 49 7.70 -0.24 5.10
C VAL A 49 7.40 -1.40 4.17
N ARG A 50 7.06 -1.14 2.90
CA ARG A 50 6.81 -2.20 1.89
C ARG A 50 8.03 -3.08 1.65
N VAL A 51 9.23 -2.50 1.64
CA VAL A 51 10.48 -3.27 1.50
C VAL A 51 10.67 -4.18 2.71
N ALA A 52 10.56 -3.65 3.94
CA ALA A 52 10.71 -4.43 5.16
C ALA A 52 9.72 -5.61 5.26
N VAL A 53 8.45 -5.36 4.92
CA VAL A 53 7.40 -6.40 4.89
C VAL A 53 7.72 -7.49 3.87
N ARG A 54 8.17 -7.11 2.66
CA ARG A 54 8.58 -8.06 1.63
C ARG A 54 9.75 -8.92 2.09
N ASP A 55 10.73 -8.32 2.74
CA ASP A 55 11.91 -9.05 3.20
C ASP A 55 11.55 -10.01 4.36
N ALA A 56 10.67 -9.61 5.28
CA ALA A 56 10.12 -10.51 6.30
C ALA A 56 9.40 -11.73 5.66
N LEU A 57 8.58 -11.51 4.63
CA LEU A 57 7.88 -12.58 3.93
C LEU A 57 8.83 -13.52 3.18
N LYS A 58 9.92 -12.99 2.61
CA LYS A 58 10.98 -13.82 2.00
C LYS A 58 11.66 -14.70 3.03
N VAL A 59 11.96 -14.17 4.22
CA VAL A 59 12.58 -14.94 5.31
C VAL A 59 11.65 -16.06 5.76
N LEU A 60 10.35 -15.79 5.95
CA LEU A 60 9.36 -16.81 6.30
C LEU A 60 9.24 -17.89 5.23
N LYS A 61 9.19 -17.51 3.96
CA LYS A 61 9.15 -18.45 2.82
C LYS A 61 10.40 -19.33 2.78
N ALA A 62 11.58 -18.74 2.94
CA ALA A 62 12.85 -19.47 2.93
C ALA A 62 12.92 -20.46 4.09
N GLU A 63 12.48 -20.06 5.29
CA GLU A 63 12.42 -20.95 6.45
C GLU A 63 11.43 -22.10 6.22
N ARG A 64 10.22 -21.82 5.71
CA ARG A 64 9.25 -22.87 5.35
C ARG A 64 9.85 -23.89 4.39
N GLN A 65 10.54 -23.41 3.36
CA GLN A 65 11.21 -24.25 2.36
C GLN A 65 12.36 -25.06 2.96
N ALA A 66 13.15 -24.47 3.85
CA ALA A 66 14.23 -25.16 4.56
C ALA A 66 13.71 -26.29 5.46
N GLN A 67 12.52 -26.12 6.06
CA GLN A 67 11.85 -27.18 6.83
C GLN A 67 11.14 -28.22 5.96
N GLY A 68 11.10 -28.05 4.64
CA GLY A 68 10.40 -28.96 3.72
C GLY A 68 8.86 -28.92 3.84
N LEU A 69 8.30 -27.88 4.46
CA LEU A 69 6.86 -27.77 4.69
C LEU A 69 6.13 -27.27 3.44
N SER A 70 5.00 -27.87 3.13
CA SER A 70 4.07 -27.36 2.14
C SER A 70 3.26 -26.17 2.68
N LEU A 71 2.58 -25.44 1.79
CA LEU A 71 1.63 -24.40 2.22
C LEU A 71 0.44 -24.99 2.99
N SER A 72 0.06 -26.24 2.71
CA SER A 72 -1.01 -26.92 3.44
C SER A 72 -0.59 -27.27 4.87
N ASP A 73 0.68 -27.63 5.09
CA ASP A 73 1.21 -27.87 6.45
C ASP A 73 1.18 -26.59 7.28
N VAL A 74 1.56 -25.45 6.67
CA VAL A 74 1.49 -24.15 7.34
C VAL A 74 0.05 -23.71 7.56
N GLU A 75 -0.87 -24.00 6.64
CA GLU A 75 -2.31 -23.74 6.85
C GLU A 75 -2.84 -24.49 8.07
N GLN A 76 -2.52 -25.78 8.22
CA GLN A 76 -2.93 -26.58 9.37
C GLN A 76 -2.37 -26.05 10.70
N ARG A 77 -1.12 -25.58 10.71
CA ARG A 77 -0.44 -25.09 11.91
C ARG A 77 -0.83 -23.66 12.29
N SER A 78 -0.98 -22.78 11.31
CA SER A 78 -1.24 -21.36 11.52
C SER A 78 -2.71 -21.02 11.51
N GLY A 79 -3.55 -21.79 10.81
CA GLY A 79 -4.93 -21.45 10.44
C GLY A 79 -5.05 -20.37 9.36
N ILE A 80 -3.97 -20.04 8.65
CA ILE A 80 -3.97 -19.11 7.53
C ILE A 80 -4.27 -19.90 6.25
N GLY A 81 -5.32 -19.54 5.53
CA GLY A 81 -5.73 -20.29 4.33
C GLY A 81 -4.61 -20.42 3.30
N ARG A 82 -4.48 -21.58 2.66
CA ARG A 82 -3.41 -21.88 1.68
C ARG A 82 -3.30 -20.84 0.56
N ALA A 83 -4.43 -20.36 0.06
CA ALA A 83 -4.47 -19.30 -0.96
C ALA A 83 -3.93 -17.96 -0.42
N ALA A 84 -4.21 -17.63 0.84
CA ALA A 84 -3.64 -16.44 1.48
C ALA A 84 -2.13 -16.58 1.68
N LEU A 85 -1.64 -17.75 2.14
CA LEU A 85 -0.21 -18.02 2.25
C LEU A 85 0.50 -17.90 0.89
N SER A 86 -0.10 -18.44 -0.18
CA SER A 86 0.44 -18.30 -1.53
C SER A 86 0.56 -16.84 -1.97
N ARG A 87 -0.44 -16.00 -1.68
CA ARG A 87 -0.39 -14.56 -1.97
C ARG A 87 0.69 -13.86 -1.17
N LEU A 88 0.79 -14.16 0.12
CA LEU A 88 1.85 -13.62 0.99
C LEU A 88 3.25 -13.93 0.45
N GLU A 89 3.48 -15.11 -0.12
CA GLU A 89 4.80 -15.52 -0.59
C GLU A 89 5.19 -15.09 -2.00
N ASN A 90 4.21 -14.67 -2.82
CA ASN A 90 4.42 -14.47 -4.25
C ASN A 90 3.99 -13.09 -4.75
N GLU A 91 3.07 -12.40 -4.07
CA GLU A 91 2.64 -11.06 -4.48
C GLU A 91 3.62 -10.00 -4.01
N SER A 92 4.10 -9.15 -4.93
CA SER A 92 5.00 -8.04 -4.62
C SER A 92 4.38 -6.97 -3.72
N GLU A 93 3.05 -7.00 -3.60
CA GLU A 93 2.19 -6.03 -2.90
C GLU A 93 1.42 -6.61 -1.73
N ALA A 94 1.87 -7.75 -1.21
CA ALA A 94 1.33 -8.32 0.01
C ALA A 94 1.42 -7.32 1.18
N ASN A 95 0.30 -7.16 1.89
CA ASN A 95 0.17 -6.28 3.05
C ASN A 95 -0.39 -7.05 4.26
N PRO A 96 0.38 -7.99 4.84
CA PRO A 96 -0.02 -8.71 6.05
C PRO A 96 -0.14 -7.77 7.25
N THR A 97 -0.98 -8.15 8.22
CA THR A 97 -0.92 -7.56 9.56
C THR A 97 0.24 -8.16 10.35
N VAL A 98 0.64 -7.50 11.44
CA VAL A 98 1.60 -8.07 12.40
C VAL A 98 1.13 -9.45 12.90
N VAL A 99 -0.16 -9.60 13.20
CA VAL A 99 -0.76 -10.87 13.65
C VAL A 99 -0.58 -11.98 12.60
N THR A 100 -0.73 -11.66 11.31
CA THR A 100 -0.51 -12.63 10.23
C THR A 100 0.96 -13.07 10.16
N LEU A 101 1.91 -12.13 10.31
CA LEU A 101 3.34 -12.45 10.34
C LEU A 101 3.68 -13.32 11.56
N THR A 102 3.15 -12.99 12.73
CA THR A 102 3.34 -13.75 13.97
C THR A 102 2.82 -15.18 13.83
N ARG A 103 1.58 -15.37 13.38
CA ARG A 103 0.99 -16.71 13.19
C ARG A 103 1.77 -17.57 12.19
N TYR A 104 2.29 -16.95 11.13
CA TYR A 104 3.15 -17.66 10.19
C TYR A 104 4.48 -18.04 10.87
N ALA A 105 5.16 -17.11 11.55
CA ALA A 105 6.38 -17.41 12.29
C ALA A 105 6.19 -18.55 13.32
N GLU A 106 5.10 -18.52 14.10
CA GLU A 106 4.77 -19.54 15.09
C GLU A 106 4.53 -20.92 14.44
N ALA A 107 3.87 -20.99 13.29
CA ALA A 107 3.69 -22.24 12.54
C ALA A 107 5.01 -22.86 12.05
N LEU A 108 6.06 -22.04 11.94
CA LEU A 108 7.43 -22.46 11.63
C LEU A 108 8.30 -22.67 12.89
N GLY A 109 7.72 -22.56 14.09
CA GLY A 109 8.46 -22.67 15.35
C GLY A 109 9.41 -21.50 15.59
N LYS A 110 9.12 -20.32 15.03
CA LYS A 110 9.90 -19.08 15.18
C LYS A 110 9.11 -18.03 15.96
N THR A 111 9.80 -16.96 16.35
CA THR A 111 9.21 -15.80 17.03
C THR A 111 9.43 -14.55 16.20
N LEU A 112 8.37 -13.75 16.04
CA LEU A 112 8.47 -12.42 15.46
C LEU A 112 8.93 -11.44 16.54
N VAL A 113 10.04 -10.74 16.30
CA VAL A 113 10.56 -9.69 17.19
C VAL A 113 10.41 -8.34 16.51
N VAL A 114 9.89 -7.35 17.24
CA VAL A 114 9.79 -5.95 16.80
C VAL A 114 10.77 -5.12 17.62
N GLY A 115 11.74 -4.52 16.93
CA GLY A 115 12.69 -3.57 17.51
C GLY A 115 12.40 -2.15 17.04
N PHE A 116 12.82 -1.17 17.84
CA PHE A 116 12.80 0.24 17.49
C PHE A 116 14.24 0.74 17.44
N GLU A 117 14.56 1.57 16.44
CA GLU A 117 15.86 2.24 16.25
C GLU A 117 15.69 3.75 16.37
#